data_AF-A0A9D1VBP1-F1
#
_entry.id   AF-A0A9D1VBP1-F1
#
_cell.length_a   1.000
_cell.length_b   1.000
_cell.length_c   1.000
_cell.angle_alpha   90.00
_cell.angle_beta   90.00
_cell.angle_gamma   90.00
#
_symmetry.space_group_name_H-M   'P 1'
#
loop_
_entity.id
_entity.type
_entity.pdbx_description
1 polymer ?
#
loop_
_entity_poly.entity_id
_entity_poly.type
_entity_poly.pdbx_seq_one_letter_code
_entity_poly.pdbx_strand_id
1 'polypeptide(L)'
;MDETIAVSVVIPVYNTEKYLDQCLSSLRVQTLQEAEFLCVDDGSTDCSLEILQRHSSEDSRIKILAGTHQTAGAARNRAMEMARGEYLMFLDSDDFFEANLLELMYAKAKAEDLDMAVCGVSVYEEATGRSVPAPRQIPPELWGRMKGKVFCPRTAMPDKLFQLIAGTPWNKIWRRRFIEKHGLRYQPIENSNDTYFTYASFLLADRVALVDAVLVHWRLRSHSLTRAYHKHPLCFLDALESLADLLQRFPDERLMSSFRFVSVELCVWRCALTPPRVRPLVKDAITRRLEPKLALNAFVSDNLAHPSPSLQRDQRAFLISYSQIFLPERTYVLSLGLNRRQAWRTLRRLSKHLPSFTNAVVFVSDLPPGLETALQAQESGQVCVLFIRRDDREKLAEAMALLPDFVAHELIIPGLFSTRRYVRDEGLSLPLDQLKPMSFVTQLCMPYLLR
;
A
#
# COMPACT_ATOMS: atom_id res chain seq x y z
N MET A 1 -10.91 -34.15 32.89
CA MET A 1 -10.94 -32.70 33.20
C MET A 1 -11.32 -31.99 31.92
N ASP A 2 -11.95 -30.83 31.96
CA ASP A 2 -12.21 -30.07 30.73
C ASP A 2 -10.91 -29.33 30.36
N GLU A 3 -10.23 -29.78 29.30
CA GLU A 3 -8.91 -29.27 28.95
C GLU A 3 -9.04 -27.82 28.45
N THR A 4 -8.44 -26.90 29.21
CA THR A 4 -8.53 -25.47 28.95
C THR A 4 -7.66 -25.12 27.75
N ILE A 5 -8.29 -25.00 26.59
CA ILE A 5 -7.59 -24.64 25.35
C ILE A 5 -6.99 -23.24 25.48
N ALA A 6 -5.69 -23.15 25.23
CA ALA A 6 -4.93 -21.90 25.22
C ALA A 6 -5.14 -21.14 23.90
N VAL A 7 -5.06 -21.84 22.76
CA VAL A 7 -5.15 -21.24 21.42
C VAL A 7 -6.07 -22.04 20.50
N SER A 8 -7.07 -21.37 19.91
CA SER A 8 -7.76 -21.89 18.72
C SER A 8 -7.08 -21.33 17.47
N VAL A 9 -6.51 -22.22 16.67
CA VAL A 9 -5.93 -21.89 15.36
C VAL A 9 -7.01 -22.09 14.30
N VAL A 10 -7.22 -21.09 13.45
CA VAL A 10 -8.25 -21.09 12.40
C VAL A 10 -7.58 -21.12 11.03
N ILE A 11 -7.83 -22.17 10.26
CA ILE A 11 -7.25 -22.37 8.92
C ILE A 11 -8.39 -22.47 7.88
N PRO A 12 -8.64 -21.44 7.06
CA PRO A 12 -9.52 -21.59 5.90
C PRO A 12 -8.79 -22.40 4.81
N VAL A 13 -9.48 -23.39 4.24
CA VAL A 13 -8.95 -24.31 3.24
C VAL A 13 -9.84 -24.23 2.00
N TYR A 14 -9.22 -23.94 0.85
CA TYR A 14 -9.89 -24.00 -0.45
C TYR A 14 -8.87 -24.26 -1.55
N ASN A 15 -8.90 -25.46 -2.14
CA ASN A 15 -8.05 -25.87 -3.26
C ASN A 15 -6.55 -25.63 -3.00
N THR A 16 -6.02 -26.27 -1.95
CA THR A 16 -4.61 -26.17 -1.50
C THR A 16 -3.92 -27.52 -1.30
N GLU A 17 -4.33 -28.57 -2.00
CA GLU A 17 -3.79 -29.95 -1.85
C GLU A 17 -2.25 -30.01 -1.83
N LYS A 18 -1.59 -29.16 -2.61
CA LYS A 18 -0.13 -29.13 -2.86
C LYS A 18 0.68 -28.59 -1.68
N TYR A 19 0.02 -27.96 -0.71
CA TYR A 19 0.66 -27.20 0.37
C TYR A 19 0.13 -27.60 1.75
N LEU A 20 -1.15 -27.99 1.80
CA LEU A 20 -1.90 -28.30 3.01
C LEU A 20 -1.24 -29.39 3.86
N ASP A 21 -0.62 -30.40 3.26
CA ASP A 21 0.09 -31.46 4.00
C ASP A 21 1.29 -30.92 4.79
N GLN A 22 2.07 -29.99 4.22
CA GLN A 22 3.18 -29.33 4.93
C GLN A 22 2.65 -28.38 6.01
N CYS A 23 1.60 -27.61 5.70
CA CYS A 23 0.90 -26.75 6.67
C CYS A 23 0.49 -27.54 7.91
N LEU A 24 -0.32 -28.60 7.75
CA LEU A 24 -0.82 -29.43 8.84
C LEU A 24 0.30 -30.18 9.57
N SER A 25 1.32 -30.68 8.85
CA SER A 25 2.49 -31.31 9.49
C SER A 25 3.22 -30.34 10.42
N SER A 26 3.37 -29.07 10.04
CA SER A 26 3.99 -28.03 10.89
C SER A 26 3.10 -27.60 12.09
N LEU A 27 1.80 -27.88 12.04
CA LEU A 27 0.87 -27.66 13.16
C LEU A 27 0.82 -28.85 14.13
N ARG A 28 0.94 -30.08 13.64
CA ARG A 28 0.98 -31.30 14.48
C ARG A 28 2.19 -31.33 15.40
N VAL A 29 3.35 -30.85 14.92
CA VAL A 29 4.59 -30.77 15.72
C VAL A 29 4.67 -29.55 16.65
N GLN A 30 3.58 -28.79 16.83
CA GLN A 30 3.58 -27.68 17.78
C GLN A 30 3.81 -28.17 19.22
N THR A 31 4.71 -27.48 19.90
CA THR A 31 5.15 -27.71 21.29
C THR A 31 4.04 -27.46 22.32
N LEU A 32 3.20 -26.45 22.11
CA LEU A 32 1.98 -26.22 22.90
C LEU A 32 0.92 -27.28 22.57
N GLN A 33 0.48 -28.06 23.57
CA GLN A 33 -0.47 -29.15 23.34
C GLN A 33 -1.93 -28.69 23.49
N GLU A 34 -2.16 -27.64 24.28
CA GLU A 34 -3.44 -27.01 24.62
C GLU A 34 -4.01 -26.17 23.45
N ALA A 35 -3.96 -26.71 22.23
CA ALA A 35 -4.38 -26.06 21.01
C ALA A 35 -5.47 -26.87 20.28
N GLU A 36 -6.34 -26.20 19.54
CA GLU A 36 -7.22 -26.82 18.54
C GLU A 36 -7.01 -26.17 17.17
N PHE A 37 -7.06 -26.98 16.11
CA PHE A 37 -6.90 -26.53 14.73
C PHE A 37 -8.24 -26.66 14.01
N LEU A 38 -8.94 -25.54 13.85
CA LEU A 38 -10.23 -25.41 13.19
C LEU A 38 -9.99 -25.23 11.69
N CYS A 39 -9.90 -26.34 10.97
CA CYS A 39 -9.70 -26.40 9.54
C CYS A 39 -11.06 -26.30 8.82
N VAL A 40 -11.30 -25.18 8.15
CA VAL A 40 -12.58 -24.89 7.48
C VAL A 40 -12.44 -25.16 6.00
N ASP A 41 -12.91 -26.33 5.54
CA ASP A 41 -13.07 -26.54 4.10
C ASP A 41 -14.22 -25.68 3.58
N ASP A 42 -13.90 -24.78 2.66
CA ASP A 42 -14.84 -23.87 2.01
C ASP A 42 -15.22 -24.45 0.63
N GLY A 43 -15.53 -25.75 0.58
CA GLY A 43 -15.98 -26.46 -0.61
C GLY A 43 -14.87 -26.75 -1.62
N SER A 44 -13.75 -27.35 -1.19
CA SER A 44 -12.67 -27.73 -2.11
C SER A 44 -13.13 -28.76 -3.15
N THR A 45 -12.52 -28.70 -4.33
CA THR A 45 -12.72 -29.58 -5.48
C THR A 45 -11.46 -30.37 -5.86
N ASP A 46 -10.42 -30.28 -5.02
CA ASP A 46 -9.15 -31.01 -5.11
C ASP A 46 -8.99 -31.95 -3.90
N CYS A 47 -7.84 -32.62 -3.74
CA CYS A 47 -7.63 -33.56 -2.63
C CYS A 47 -7.49 -32.91 -1.23
N SER A 48 -7.76 -31.60 -1.06
CA SER A 48 -7.65 -30.93 0.25
C SER A 48 -8.49 -31.57 1.35
N LEU A 49 -9.72 -32.00 1.05
CA LEU A 49 -10.60 -32.61 2.06
C LEU A 49 -10.10 -33.99 2.51
N GLU A 50 -9.53 -34.79 1.61
CA GLU A 50 -8.93 -36.10 1.93
C GLU A 50 -7.68 -35.94 2.80
N ILE A 51 -6.86 -34.91 2.51
CA ILE A 51 -5.69 -34.54 3.33
C ILE A 51 -6.14 -34.10 4.73
N LEU A 52 -7.20 -33.30 4.86
CA LEU A 52 -7.78 -32.93 6.15
C LEU A 52 -8.24 -34.16 6.94
N GLN A 53 -8.96 -35.09 6.31
CA GLN A 53 -9.47 -36.31 6.94
C GLN A 53 -8.33 -37.19 7.48
N ARG A 54 -7.26 -37.38 6.70
CA ARG A 54 -6.06 -38.10 7.16
C ARG A 54 -5.43 -37.44 8.38
N HIS A 55 -5.09 -36.15 8.31
CA HIS A 55 -4.46 -35.45 9.45
C HIS A 55 -5.37 -35.41 10.70
N SER A 56 -6.69 -35.29 10.54
CA SER A 56 -7.68 -35.32 11.64
C SER A 56 -7.81 -36.71 12.29
N SER A 57 -7.61 -37.80 11.53
CA SER A 57 -7.53 -39.16 12.11
C SER A 57 -6.21 -39.44 12.83
N GLU A 58 -5.14 -38.69 12.52
CA GLU A 58 -3.82 -38.82 13.15
C GLU A 58 -3.59 -37.84 14.32
N ASP A 59 -4.36 -36.75 14.43
CA ASP A 59 -4.28 -35.76 15.52
C ASP A 59 -5.67 -35.19 15.85
N SER A 60 -6.19 -35.54 17.04
CA SER A 60 -7.54 -35.17 17.50
C SER A 60 -7.71 -33.68 17.80
N ARG A 61 -6.62 -32.89 17.80
CA ARG A 61 -6.69 -31.42 17.87
C ARG A 61 -7.20 -30.82 16.55
N ILE A 62 -7.04 -31.52 15.43
CA ILE A 62 -7.46 -31.09 14.10
C ILE A 62 -8.94 -31.42 13.88
N LYS A 63 -9.75 -30.37 13.68
CA LYS A 63 -11.21 -30.43 13.52
C LYS A 63 -11.62 -29.87 12.17
N ILE A 64 -12.43 -30.63 11.43
CA ILE A 64 -12.85 -30.29 10.07
C ILE A 64 -14.23 -29.63 10.10
N LEU A 65 -14.34 -28.42 9.54
CA LEU A 65 -15.58 -27.66 9.41
C LEU A 65 -15.94 -27.48 7.93
N ALA A 66 -16.39 -28.56 7.29
CA ALA A 66 -16.86 -28.53 5.90
C ALA A 66 -18.04 -27.55 5.71
N GLY A 67 -18.13 -26.95 4.53
CA GLY A 67 -19.24 -26.08 4.14
C GLY A 67 -19.28 -25.84 2.64
N THR A 68 -20.35 -25.19 2.17
CA THR A 68 -20.41 -24.68 0.80
C THR A 68 -19.51 -23.45 0.65
N HIS A 69 -18.87 -23.33 -0.51
CA HIS A 69 -17.97 -22.24 -0.85
C HIS A 69 -18.62 -20.87 -0.66
N GLN A 70 -17.94 -19.97 0.03
CA GLN A 70 -18.36 -18.61 0.32
C GLN A 70 -17.19 -17.66 0.13
N THR A 71 -16.33 -17.52 1.15
CA THR A 71 -15.10 -16.71 1.14
C THR A 71 -14.20 -17.15 2.30
N ALA A 72 -12.90 -16.90 2.19
CA ALA A 72 -11.98 -17.05 3.33
C ALA A 72 -12.38 -16.22 4.57
N GLY A 73 -13.07 -15.08 4.38
CA GLY A 73 -13.62 -14.28 5.48
C GLY A 73 -14.78 -14.98 6.20
N ALA A 74 -15.74 -15.52 5.43
CA ALA A 74 -16.85 -16.31 5.96
C ALA A 74 -16.34 -17.58 6.66
N ALA A 75 -15.37 -18.29 6.07
CA ALA A 75 -14.72 -19.45 6.68
C ALA A 75 -14.08 -19.12 8.04
N ARG A 76 -13.29 -18.03 8.13
CA ARG A 76 -12.70 -17.60 9.41
C ARG A 76 -13.78 -17.19 10.44
N ASN A 77 -14.86 -16.54 10.02
CA ASN A 77 -16.00 -16.23 10.90
C ASN A 77 -16.68 -17.50 11.46
N ARG A 78 -16.98 -18.50 10.61
CA ARG A 78 -17.58 -19.79 11.03
C ARG A 78 -16.74 -20.48 12.12
N ALA A 79 -15.41 -20.48 11.98
CA ALA A 79 -14.53 -21.06 12.99
C ALA A 79 -14.43 -20.23 14.28
N MET A 80 -14.45 -18.88 14.21
CA MET A 80 -14.45 -18.04 15.43
C MET A 80 -15.66 -18.31 16.33
N GLU A 81 -16.81 -18.66 15.75
CA GLU A 81 -18.03 -18.99 16.49
C GLU A 81 -17.96 -20.35 17.22
N MET A 82 -17.00 -21.21 16.84
CA MET A 82 -16.74 -22.50 17.49
C MET A 82 -15.45 -22.52 18.33
N ALA A 83 -14.65 -21.45 18.29
CA ALA A 83 -13.35 -21.36 18.93
C ALA A 83 -13.45 -21.21 20.45
N ARG A 84 -12.79 -22.12 21.19
CA ARG A 84 -12.88 -22.20 22.65
C ARG A 84 -11.68 -21.57 23.35
N GLY A 85 -10.53 -21.49 22.68
CA GLY A 85 -9.27 -21.03 23.23
C GLY A 85 -9.31 -19.62 23.83
N GLU A 86 -8.48 -19.33 24.84
CA GLU A 86 -8.35 -17.96 25.37
C GLU A 86 -7.86 -16.98 24.28
N TYR A 87 -7.04 -17.48 23.36
CA TYR A 87 -6.53 -16.75 22.20
C TYR A 87 -6.92 -17.40 20.87
N LEU A 88 -6.96 -16.59 19.82
CA LEU A 88 -7.20 -16.95 18.44
C LEU A 88 -5.96 -16.65 17.61
N MET A 89 -5.59 -17.56 16.72
CA MET A 89 -4.63 -17.32 15.65
C MET A 89 -5.25 -17.75 14.32
N PHE A 90 -5.09 -16.96 13.26
CA PHE A 90 -5.53 -17.34 11.91
C PHE A 90 -4.30 -17.67 11.09
N LEU A 91 -4.29 -18.77 10.34
CA LEU A 91 -3.17 -19.18 9.49
C LEU A 91 -3.70 -19.61 8.13
N ASP A 92 -2.96 -19.35 7.05
CA ASP A 92 -3.39 -19.66 5.69
C ASP A 92 -2.81 -21.00 5.22
N SER A 93 -3.60 -21.82 4.51
CA SER A 93 -3.30 -23.24 4.24
C SER A 93 -2.18 -23.50 3.22
N ASP A 94 -1.62 -22.46 2.60
CA ASP A 94 -0.42 -22.52 1.75
C ASP A 94 0.90 -22.18 2.46
N ASP A 95 0.86 -21.73 3.71
CA ASP A 95 2.06 -21.39 4.50
C ASP A 95 2.53 -22.55 5.40
N PHE A 96 3.64 -22.36 6.12
CA PHE A 96 4.13 -23.29 7.14
C PHE A 96 4.84 -22.55 8.28
N PHE A 97 5.02 -23.24 9.41
CA PHE A 97 5.25 -22.59 10.71
C PHE A 97 6.37 -23.25 11.52
N GLU A 98 7.04 -22.49 12.38
CA GLU A 98 8.03 -23.02 13.33
C GLU A 98 7.34 -23.81 14.46
N ALA A 99 7.96 -24.89 14.93
CA ALA A 99 7.37 -25.81 15.93
C ALA A 99 7.10 -25.20 17.32
N ASN A 100 7.58 -23.98 17.57
CA ASN A 100 7.34 -23.19 18.78
C ASN A 100 6.49 -21.92 18.53
N LEU A 101 5.83 -21.82 17.36
CA LEU A 101 4.95 -20.69 17.04
C LEU A 101 3.89 -20.47 18.13
N LEU A 102 3.12 -21.50 18.45
CA LEU A 102 2.00 -21.37 19.39
C LEU A 102 2.48 -21.15 20.83
N GLU A 103 3.53 -21.86 21.25
CA GLU A 103 4.13 -21.71 22.58
C GLU A 103 4.61 -20.27 22.81
N LEU A 104 5.46 -19.73 21.92
CA LEU A 104 6.03 -18.40 22.09
C LEU A 104 4.97 -17.29 21.98
N MET A 105 3.99 -17.44 21.08
CA MET A 105 2.90 -16.48 20.90
C MET A 105 1.96 -16.48 22.11
N TYR A 106 1.54 -17.66 22.60
CA TYR A 106 0.68 -17.77 23.78
C TYR A 106 1.40 -17.34 25.06
N ALA A 107 2.63 -17.81 25.30
CA ALA A 107 3.38 -17.46 26.51
C ALA A 107 3.60 -15.95 26.64
N LYS A 108 3.96 -15.27 25.53
CA LYS A 108 4.09 -13.81 25.49
C LYS A 108 2.76 -13.11 25.76
N ALA A 109 1.68 -13.53 25.07
CA ALA A 109 0.37 -12.90 25.20
C ALA A 109 -0.24 -13.10 26.59
N LYS A 110 -0.08 -14.30 27.17
CA LYS A 110 -0.58 -14.65 28.51
C LYS A 110 0.19 -13.94 29.62
N ALA A 111 1.53 -13.93 29.57
CA ALA A 111 2.36 -13.33 30.61
C ALA A 111 2.23 -11.79 30.69
N GLU A 112 1.96 -11.14 29.56
CA GLU A 112 1.81 -9.68 29.49
C GLU A 112 0.33 -9.21 29.40
N ASP A 113 -0.64 -10.12 29.57
CA ASP A 113 -2.08 -9.87 29.46
C ASP A 113 -2.44 -9.05 28.20
N LEU A 114 -2.03 -9.53 27.03
CA LEU A 114 -2.16 -8.79 25.77
C LEU A 114 -3.55 -8.93 25.13
N ASP A 115 -3.98 -7.90 24.42
CA ASP A 115 -5.10 -7.99 23.46
C ASP A 115 -4.63 -8.70 22.17
N MET A 116 -3.37 -8.49 21.79
CA MET A 116 -2.77 -8.93 20.53
C MET A 116 -1.24 -9.05 20.65
N ALA A 117 -0.62 -10.01 19.97
CA ALA A 117 0.83 -10.05 19.76
C ALA A 117 1.19 -10.37 18.30
N VAL A 118 2.39 -9.99 17.87
CA VAL A 118 2.84 -10.08 16.47
C VAL A 118 4.23 -10.71 16.39
N CYS A 119 4.43 -11.72 15.54
CA CYS A 119 5.72 -12.37 15.31
C CYS A 119 6.38 -11.95 13.98
N GLY A 120 7.69 -12.16 13.90
CA GLY A 120 8.47 -11.99 12.68
C GLY A 120 8.09 -13.01 11.59
N VAL A 121 8.41 -12.65 10.34
CA VAL A 121 8.01 -13.40 9.15
C VAL A 121 9.20 -13.53 8.20
N SER A 122 9.29 -14.69 7.54
CA SER A 122 10.10 -14.89 6.34
C SER A 122 9.23 -15.15 5.12
N VAL A 123 9.73 -14.82 3.94
CA VAL A 123 9.13 -15.12 2.65
C VAL A 123 9.83 -16.36 2.09
N TYR A 124 9.09 -17.44 1.83
CA TYR A 124 9.60 -18.67 1.23
C TYR A 124 9.41 -18.64 -0.29
N GLU A 125 10.52 -18.68 -1.02
CA GLU A 125 10.56 -18.77 -2.49
C GLU A 125 10.57 -20.23 -2.94
N GLU A 126 9.40 -20.73 -3.34
CA GLU A 126 9.21 -22.11 -3.82
C GLU A 126 10.14 -22.50 -5.00
N ALA A 127 10.50 -21.54 -5.85
CA ALA A 127 11.41 -21.76 -6.99
C ALA A 127 12.90 -21.88 -6.61
N THR A 128 13.30 -21.48 -5.40
CA THR A 128 14.71 -21.51 -4.94
C THR A 128 14.92 -22.30 -3.66
N GLY A 129 13.84 -22.68 -2.96
CA GLY A 129 13.88 -23.35 -1.66
C GLY A 129 14.37 -22.45 -0.51
N ARG A 130 14.40 -21.13 -0.71
CA ARG A 130 15.02 -20.17 0.22
C ARG A 130 13.98 -19.35 0.96
N SER A 131 14.25 -19.11 2.24
CA SER A 131 13.54 -18.15 3.08
C SER A 131 14.33 -16.84 3.17
N VAL A 132 13.70 -15.70 2.91
CA VAL A 132 14.27 -14.35 3.08
C VAL A 132 13.46 -13.51 4.07
N PRO A 133 14.03 -12.53 4.78
CA PRO A 133 13.26 -11.70 5.72
C PRO A 133 12.13 -10.94 5.04
N ALA A 134 11.01 -10.73 5.75
CA ALA A 134 9.83 -10.02 5.24
C ALA A 134 9.63 -8.62 5.89
N PRO A 135 10.53 -7.63 5.69
CA PRO A 135 10.53 -6.34 6.41
C PRO A 135 9.35 -5.40 6.07
N ARG A 136 8.39 -5.84 5.25
CA ARG A 136 7.11 -5.16 5.01
C ARG A 136 5.97 -5.66 5.89
N GLN A 137 6.10 -6.84 6.50
CA GLN A 137 5.10 -7.38 7.43
C GLN A 137 5.21 -6.71 8.81
N ILE A 138 6.44 -6.41 9.22
CA ILE A 138 6.78 -5.52 10.33
C ILE A 138 7.97 -4.64 9.90
N PRO A 139 7.85 -3.30 9.90
CA PRO A 139 8.97 -2.41 9.59
C PRO A 139 10.09 -2.50 10.64
N PRO A 140 11.37 -2.43 10.24
CA PRO A 140 12.49 -2.32 11.19
C PRO A 140 12.37 -1.14 12.17
N GLU A 141 11.66 -0.07 11.79
CA GLU A 141 11.36 1.07 12.67
C GLU A 141 10.48 0.68 13.87
N LEU A 142 9.48 -0.20 13.68
CA LEU A 142 8.68 -0.72 14.79
C LEU A 142 9.53 -1.65 15.65
N TRP A 143 10.26 -2.59 15.01
CA TRP A 143 11.08 -3.58 15.71
C TRP A 143 12.10 -2.90 16.63
N GLY A 144 12.86 -1.92 16.12
CA GLY A 144 13.85 -1.18 16.89
C GLY A 144 13.28 -0.31 18.01
N ARG A 145 12.04 0.19 17.89
CA ARG A 145 11.41 1.03 18.92
C ARG A 145 10.62 0.25 19.97
N MET A 146 9.97 -0.85 19.59
CA MET A 146 8.92 -1.52 20.38
C MET A 146 9.25 -2.96 20.78
N LYS A 147 10.37 -3.54 20.31
CA LYS A 147 10.90 -4.82 20.82
C LYS A 147 11.01 -4.78 22.35
N GLY A 148 10.51 -5.84 23.00
CA GLY A 148 10.54 -5.99 24.46
C GLY A 148 9.56 -5.08 25.24
N LYS A 149 8.59 -4.44 24.57
CA LYS A 149 7.63 -3.53 25.23
C LYS A 149 6.18 -3.93 24.95
N VAL A 150 5.33 -3.73 25.95
CA VAL A 150 3.87 -3.64 25.78
C VAL A 150 3.50 -2.19 25.44
N PHE A 151 2.60 -1.98 24.49
CA PHE A 151 2.17 -0.66 24.06
C PHE A 151 0.72 -0.62 23.54
N CYS A 152 0.09 0.54 23.68
CA CYS A 152 -1.14 0.87 22.94
C CYS A 152 -0.75 1.56 21.62
N PRO A 153 -1.09 1.00 20.44
CA PRO A 153 -0.70 1.58 19.15
C PRO A 153 -1.13 3.03 18.97
N ARG A 154 -2.35 3.38 19.43
CA ARG A 154 -2.95 4.73 19.32
C ARG A 154 -2.19 5.82 20.07
N THR A 155 -1.41 5.48 21.09
CA THR A 155 -0.67 6.47 21.91
C THR A 155 0.84 6.40 21.71
N ALA A 156 1.38 5.23 21.37
CA ALA A 156 2.83 5.07 21.18
C ALA A 156 3.34 5.65 19.85
N MET A 157 2.60 5.46 18.75
CA MET A 157 2.98 5.88 17.39
C MET A 157 1.75 6.19 16.50
N PRO A 158 0.85 7.12 16.89
CA PRO A 158 -0.38 7.40 16.14
C PRO A 158 -0.12 7.89 14.70
N ASP A 159 0.96 8.62 14.49
CA ASP A 159 1.41 9.16 13.20
C ASP A 159 1.88 8.09 12.20
N LYS A 160 2.14 6.87 12.68
CA LYS A 160 2.55 5.72 11.86
C LYS A 160 1.71 4.46 12.07
N LEU A 161 0.61 4.49 12.85
CA LEU A 161 -0.13 3.30 13.30
C LEU A 161 -0.39 2.27 12.19
N PHE A 162 -0.94 2.70 11.05
CA PHE A 162 -1.29 1.78 9.97
C PHE A 162 -0.10 1.35 9.08
N GLN A 163 1.08 1.94 9.28
CA GLN A 163 2.34 1.49 8.69
C GLN A 163 3.07 0.47 9.57
N LEU A 164 2.73 0.34 10.85
CA LEU A 164 3.45 -0.52 11.82
C LEU A 164 3.28 -2.01 11.53
N ILE A 165 2.17 -2.40 10.92
CA ILE A 165 1.84 -3.78 10.59
C ILE A 165 1.28 -3.85 9.17
N ALA A 166 1.50 -4.96 8.47
CA ALA A 166 0.66 -5.30 7.33
C ALA A 166 -0.75 -5.72 7.80
N GLY A 167 -1.76 -5.39 7.00
CA GLY A 167 -3.18 -5.76 7.16
C GLY A 167 -3.51 -7.25 6.96
N THR A 168 -2.50 -8.13 7.02
CA THR A 168 -2.58 -9.60 6.95
C THR A 168 -2.85 -10.20 8.33
N PRO A 169 -3.56 -11.34 8.47
CA PRO A 169 -3.87 -11.88 9.78
C PRO A 169 -2.82 -12.87 10.30
N TRP A 170 -2.01 -13.47 9.42
CA TRP A 170 -1.35 -14.75 9.67
C TRP A 170 -0.04 -14.74 10.47
N ASN A 171 0.43 -13.58 10.94
CA ASN A 171 1.59 -13.45 11.84
C ASN A 171 1.23 -12.91 13.22
N LYS A 172 -0.03 -13.09 13.64
CA LYS A 172 -0.64 -12.41 14.78
C LYS A 172 -1.48 -13.38 15.61
N ILE A 173 -1.49 -13.17 16.92
CA ILE A 173 -2.38 -13.83 17.88
C ILE A 173 -3.23 -12.75 18.55
N TRP A 174 -4.51 -13.02 18.80
CA TRP A 174 -5.45 -12.11 19.47
C TRP A 174 -6.13 -12.80 20.63
N ARG A 175 -6.49 -12.05 21.65
CA ARG A 175 -7.30 -12.58 22.75
C ARG A 175 -8.76 -12.72 22.31
N ARG A 176 -9.37 -13.90 22.48
CA ARG A 176 -10.75 -14.15 22.03
C ARG A 176 -11.73 -13.15 22.65
N ARG A 177 -11.62 -12.89 23.96
CA ARG A 177 -12.46 -11.89 24.67
C ARG A 177 -12.31 -10.47 24.16
N PHE A 178 -11.18 -10.11 23.52
CA PHE A 178 -10.98 -8.80 22.90
C PHE A 178 -11.71 -8.73 21.55
N ILE A 179 -11.61 -9.77 20.71
CA ILE A 179 -12.36 -9.92 19.46
C ILE A 179 -13.88 -9.87 19.71
N GLU A 180 -14.35 -10.58 20.74
CA GLU A 180 -15.75 -10.59 21.19
C GLU A 180 -16.22 -9.21 21.68
N LYS A 181 -15.50 -8.60 22.65
CA LYS A 181 -15.78 -7.27 23.21
C LYS A 181 -15.98 -6.17 22.15
N HIS A 182 -15.21 -6.24 21.08
CA HIS A 182 -15.22 -5.23 20.01
C HIS A 182 -16.03 -5.63 18.77
N GLY A 183 -16.70 -6.80 18.78
CA GLY A 183 -17.51 -7.27 17.66
C GLY A 183 -16.73 -7.54 16.37
N LEU A 184 -15.42 -7.81 16.47
CA LEU A 184 -14.53 -7.92 15.32
C LEU A 184 -14.88 -9.17 14.49
N ARG A 185 -15.03 -8.97 13.16
CA ARG A 185 -15.37 -10.00 12.17
C ARG A 185 -14.65 -9.70 10.85
N TYR A 186 -14.39 -10.74 10.07
CA TYR A 186 -13.97 -10.60 8.68
C TYR A 186 -15.16 -10.14 7.84
N GLN A 187 -14.95 -9.21 6.92
CA GLN A 187 -16.01 -8.73 6.04
C GLN A 187 -16.46 -9.82 5.04
N PRO A 188 -17.75 -9.88 4.66
CA PRO A 188 -18.25 -10.82 3.65
C PRO A 188 -17.91 -10.37 2.23
N ILE A 189 -16.60 -10.24 1.94
CA ILE A 189 -16.06 -9.78 0.67
C ILE A 189 -15.01 -10.76 0.13
N GLU A 190 -15.06 -10.98 -1.18
CA GLU A 190 -14.28 -11.97 -1.95
C GLU A 190 -12.76 -11.90 -1.70
N ASN A 191 -12.26 -10.69 -1.45
CA ASN A 191 -10.86 -10.45 -1.10
C ASN A 191 -10.73 -9.18 -0.25
N SER A 192 -9.58 -8.98 0.39
CA SER A 192 -9.33 -7.85 1.30
C SER A 192 -10.18 -7.89 2.60
N ASN A 193 -10.89 -8.99 2.89
CA ASN A 193 -11.67 -9.18 4.12
C ASN A 193 -10.83 -9.19 5.41
N ASP A 194 -9.54 -9.46 5.28
CA ASP A 194 -8.49 -9.35 6.29
C ASP A 194 -8.12 -7.90 6.65
N THR A 195 -8.23 -7.00 5.68
CA THR A 195 -7.72 -5.63 5.75
C THR A 195 -8.47 -4.83 6.82
N TYR A 196 -9.81 -4.91 6.84
CA TYR A 196 -10.60 -4.30 7.90
C TYR A 196 -10.33 -4.95 9.26
N PHE A 197 -10.46 -6.27 9.37
CA PHE A 197 -10.29 -7.00 10.64
C PHE A 197 -8.93 -6.70 11.30
N THR A 198 -7.85 -6.80 10.53
CA THR A 198 -6.48 -6.61 11.04
C THR A 198 -6.26 -5.18 11.51
N TYR A 199 -6.53 -4.18 10.67
CA TYR A 199 -6.30 -2.78 11.05
C TYR A 199 -7.28 -2.28 12.12
N ALA A 200 -8.55 -2.72 12.11
CA ALA A 200 -9.50 -2.42 13.17
C ALA A 200 -9.06 -3.02 14.51
N SER A 201 -8.58 -4.27 14.53
CA SER A 201 -8.08 -4.90 15.75
C SER A 201 -6.87 -4.16 16.33
N PHE A 202 -5.92 -3.73 15.48
CA PHE A 202 -4.72 -3.01 15.92
C PHE A 202 -5.01 -1.56 16.32
N LEU A 203 -6.00 -0.91 15.69
CA LEU A 203 -6.53 0.38 16.12
C LEU A 203 -7.20 0.27 17.50
N LEU A 204 -7.97 -0.79 17.76
CA LEU A 204 -8.76 -0.96 18.97
C LEU A 204 -8.00 -1.55 20.17
N ALA A 205 -6.86 -2.21 19.95
CA ALA A 205 -6.05 -2.80 21.02
C ALA A 205 -5.43 -1.76 21.96
N ASP A 206 -5.33 -2.10 23.24
CA ASP A 206 -4.68 -1.30 24.28
C ASP A 206 -3.36 -1.92 24.74
N ARG A 207 -3.23 -3.25 24.63
CA ARG A 207 -2.04 -4.02 25.02
C ARG A 207 -1.53 -4.88 23.87
N VAL A 208 -0.54 -4.36 23.14
CA VAL A 208 0.16 -5.07 22.06
C VAL A 208 1.64 -5.23 22.38
N ALA A 209 2.24 -6.36 21.99
CA ALA A 209 3.70 -6.54 22.04
C ALA A 209 4.21 -7.32 20.80
N LEU A 210 5.53 -7.31 20.62
CA LEU A 210 6.22 -8.11 19.60
C LEU A 210 6.83 -9.38 20.20
N VAL A 211 6.73 -10.49 19.47
CA VAL A 211 7.51 -11.71 19.70
C VAL A 211 8.75 -11.65 18.81
N ASP A 212 9.94 -11.65 19.43
CA ASP A 212 11.25 -11.41 18.80
C ASP A 212 11.80 -12.65 18.06
N ALA A 213 10.94 -13.36 17.33
CA ALA A 213 11.28 -14.54 16.55
C ALA A 213 10.57 -14.52 15.20
N VAL A 214 11.19 -15.09 14.17
CA VAL A 214 10.51 -15.42 12.91
C VAL A 214 9.86 -16.79 13.10
N LEU A 215 8.53 -16.85 13.00
CA LEU A 215 7.75 -18.06 13.32
C LEU A 215 6.81 -18.50 12.20
N VAL A 216 6.76 -17.75 11.10
CA VAL A 216 5.90 -17.99 9.94
C VAL A 216 6.71 -17.84 8.64
N HIS A 217 6.51 -18.79 7.72
CA HIS A 217 7.13 -18.81 6.40
C HIS A 217 6.05 -18.64 5.32
N TRP A 218 5.90 -17.39 4.86
CA TRP A 218 4.89 -17.01 3.88
C TRP A 218 5.30 -17.41 2.45
N ARG A 219 4.52 -18.27 1.78
CA ARG A 219 4.87 -18.88 0.50
C ARG A 219 4.52 -18.00 -0.70
N LEU A 220 5.52 -17.67 -1.52
CA LEU A 220 5.29 -17.04 -2.82
C LEU A 220 5.01 -18.09 -3.92
N ARG A 221 3.75 -18.55 -4.00
CA ARG A 221 3.27 -19.42 -5.10
C ARG A 221 2.85 -18.66 -6.36
N SER A 222 3.01 -19.30 -7.52
CA SER A 222 2.69 -18.77 -8.85
C SER A 222 1.20 -18.47 -9.10
N HIS A 223 0.30 -19.07 -8.32
CA HIS A 223 -1.16 -18.96 -8.44
C HIS A 223 -1.85 -18.46 -7.15
N SER A 224 -1.20 -17.57 -6.39
CA SER A 224 -1.80 -16.93 -5.21
C SER A 224 -3.11 -16.17 -5.56
N LEU A 225 -4.07 -16.13 -4.62
CA LEU A 225 -5.30 -15.32 -4.69
C LEU A 225 -5.03 -13.83 -5.00
N THR A 226 -3.84 -13.33 -4.64
CA THR A 226 -3.39 -11.97 -4.98
C THR A 226 -3.31 -11.69 -6.50
N ARG A 227 -3.32 -12.73 -7.34
CA ARG A 227 -3.41 -12.59 -8.82
C ARG A 227 -4.86 -12.54 -9.31
N ALA A 228 -5.83 -12.97 -8.50
CA ALA A 228 -7.26 -12.97 -8.79
C ALA A 228 -7.99 -11.67 -8.42
N TYR A 229 -7.33 -10.70 -7.75
CA TYR A 229 -7.91 -9.39 -7.40
C TYR A 229 -8.63 -8.68 -8.56
N HIS A 230 -8.20 -8.92 -9.80
CA HIS A 230 -8.81 -8.35 -11.00
C HIS A 230 -10.28 -8.77 -11.23
N LYS A 231 -10.76 -9.86 -10.60
CA LYS A 231 -12.16 -10.30 -10.65
C LYS A 231 -13.08 -9.42 -9.81
N HIS A 232 -12.61 -9.02 -8.62
CA HIS A 232 -13.36 -8.21 -7.65
C HIS A 232 -12.48 -7.04 -7.18
N PRO A 233 -12.18 -6.08 -8.10
CA PRO A 233 -11.08 -5.13 -7.91
C PRO A 233 -11.39 -4.01 -6.91
N LEU A 234 -12.64 -3.89 -6.44
CA LEU A 234 -13.10 -2.82 -5.56
C LEU A 234 -13.19 -3.22 -4.08
N CYS A 235 -13.09 -4.51 -3.71
CA CYS A 235 -13.33 -4.96 -2.33
C CYS A 235 -12.43 -4.31 -1.27
N PHE A 236 -11.23 -3.88 -1.66
CA PHE A 236 -10.34 -3.11 -0.78
C PHE A 236 -10.91 -1.73 -0.39
N LEU A 237 -11.75 -1.11 -1.23
CA LEU A 237 -12.46 0.13 -0.86
C LEU A 237 -13.50 -0.14 0.22
N ASP A 238 -14.23 -1.26 0.14
CA ASP A 238 -15.23 -1.64 1.15
C ASP A 238 -14.57 -1.83 2.53
N ALA A 239 -13.33 -2.35 2.56
CA ALA A 239 -12.49 -2.45 3.76
C ALA A 239 -11.98 -1.07 4.25
N LEU A 240 -11.48 -0.22 3.35
CA LEU A 240 -10.98 1.12 3.70
C LEU A 240 -12.10 2.06 4.15
N GLU A 241 -13.28 2.04 3.54
CA GLU A 241 -14.44 2.83 3.97
C GLU A 241 -14.90 2.43 5.37
N SER A 242 -15.03 1.13 5.63
CA SER A 242 -15.43 0.61 6.95
C SER A 242 -14.41 0.99 8.03
N LEU A 243 -13.12 1.04 7.68
CA LEU A 243 -12.05 1.49 8.56
C LEU A 243 -12.03 3.02 8.75
N ALA A 244 -12.36 3.79 7.71
CA ALA A 244 -12.54 5.25 7.81
C ALA A 244 -13.67 5.60 8.78
N ASP A 245 -14.80 4.91 8.68
CA ASP A 245 -15.97 5.16 9.52
C ASP A 245 -15.75 4.68 10.97
N LEU A 246 -14.98 3.61 11.18
CA LEU A 246 -14.47 3.25 12.51
C LEU A 246 -13.55 4.33 13.08
N LEU A 247 -12.69 4.93 12.24
CA LEU A 247 -11.69 5.91 12.66
C LEU A 247 -12.29 7.26 13.08
N GLN A 248 -13.49 7.60 12.62
CA GLN A 248 -14.24 8.79 13.09
C GLN A 248 -14.45 8.81 14.62
N ARG A 249 -14.40 7.65 15.28
CA ARG A 249 -14.48 7.52 16.75
C ARG A 249 -13.19 7.96 17.47
N PHE A 250 -12.13 8.25 16.74
CA PHE A 250 -10.81 8.63 17.26
C PHE A 250 -10.34 9.93 16.58
N PRO A 251 -10.80 11.11 17.04
CA PRO A 251 -10.48 12.41 16.45
C PRO A 251 -9.03 12.87 16.77
N ASP A 252 -8.06 12.12 16.26
CA ASP A 252 -6.63 12.45 16.27
C ASP A 252 -6.14 12.50 14.81
N GLU A 253 -5.81 13.70 14.34
CA GLU A 253 -5.37 13.94 12.95
C GLU A 253 -4.07 13.18 12.62
N ARG A 254 -3.29 12.73 13.60
CA ARG A 254 -2.12 11.85 13.38
C ARG A 254 -2.55 10.45 12.95
N LEU A 255 -3.60 9.90 13.57
CA LEU A 255 -4.19 8.62 13.18
C LEU A 255 -4.82 8.71 11.78
N MET A 256 -5.56 9.79 11.51
CA MET A 256 -6.14 10.04 10.19
C MET A 256 -5.04 10.22 9.13
N SER A 257 -3.99 10.98 9.42
CA SER A 257 -2.80 11.09 8.57
C SER A 257 -2.19 9.73 8.26
N SER A 258 -1.85 8.92 9.28
CA SER A 258 -1.35 7.54 9.11
C SER A 258 -2.28 6.68 8.25
N PHE A 259 -3.59 6.85 8.39
CA PHE A 259 -4.58 6.14 7.61
C PHE A 259 -4.63 6.59 6.13
N ARG A 260 -4.52 7.90 5.85
CA ARG A 260 -4.38 8.41 4.48
C ARG A 260 -3.14 7.82 3.80
N PHE A 261 -2.00 7.76 4.51
CA PHE A 261 -0.75 7.16 4.01
C PHE A 261 -0.97 5.72 3.52
N VAL A 262 -1.46 4.81 4.39
CA VAL A 262 -1.65 3.40 4.00
C VAL A 262 -2.71 3.24 2.90
N SER A 263 -3.76 4.06 2.94
CA SER A 263 -4.86 4.00 1.98
C SER A 263 -4.37 4.28 0.55
N VAL A 264 -3.55 5.32 0.38
CA VAL A 264 -3.00 5.70 -0.93
C VAL A 264 -1.94 4.70 -1.42
N GLU A 265 -1.14 4.10 -0.53
CA GLU A 265 -0.23 3.01 -0.91
C GLU A 265 -0.98 1.74 -1.37
N LEU A 266 -2.07 1.37 -0.67
CA LEU A 266 -2.95 0.27 -1.06
C LEU A 266 -3.65 0.54 -2.40
N CYS A 267 -4.09 1.78 -2.66
CA CYS A 267 -4.60 2.20 -3.96
C CYS A 267 -3.58 2.01 -5.09
N VAL A 268 -2.33 2.49 -4.91
CA VAL A 268 -1.25 2.30 -5.90
C VAL A 268 -0.97 0.83 -6.16
N TRP A 269 -0.83 0.03 -5.11
CA TRP A 269 -0.55 -1.40 -5.24
C TRP A 269 -1.71 -2.15 -5.94
N ARG A 270 -2.96 -1.84 -5.59
CA ARG A 270 -4.15 -2.40 -6.25
C ARG A 270 -4.21 -1.99 -7.73
N CYS A 271 -3.97 -0.72 -8.07
CA CYS A 271 -3.93 -0.26 -9.46
C CYS A 271 -2.80 -0.89 -10.27
N ALA A 272 -1.62 -1.11 -9.68
CA ALA A 272 -0.50 -1.79 -10.34
C ALA A 272 -0.87 -3.25 -10.71
N LEU A 273 -1.47 -3.99 -9.76
CA LEU A 273 -1.94 -5.37 -9.97
C LEU A 273 -3.19 -5.48 -10.86
N THR A 274 -3.94 -4.38 -11.03
CA THR A 274 -5.14 -4.34 -11.87
C THR A 274 -4.74 -4.33 -13.36
N PRO A 275 -5.33 -5.18 -14.24
CA PRO A 275 -5.08 -5.16 -15.67
C PRO A 275 -5.43 -3.80 -16.31
N PRO A 276 -4.68 -3.30 -17.31
CA PRO A 276 -4.86 -1.95 -17.86
C PRO A 276 -6.30 -1.59 -18.24
N ARG A 277 -7.07 -2.53 -18.83
CA ARG A 277 -8.48 -2.34 -19.22
C ARG A 277 -9.45 -2.08 -18.04
N VAL A 278 -9.05 -2.41 -16.81
CA VAL A 278 -9.86 -2.26 -15.58
C VAL A 278 -9.38 -1.08 -14.72
N ARG A 279 -8.13 -0.61 -14.91
CA ARG A 279 -7.54 0.50 -14.13
C ARG A 279 -8.38 1.79 -14.11
N PRO A 280 -9.00 2.25 -15.22
CA PRO A 280 -9.82 3.47 -15.18
C PRO A 280 -10.99 3.37 -14.20
N LEU A 281 -11.69 2.23 -14.18
CA LEU A 281 -12.80 1.97 -13.26
C LEU A 281 -12.33 1.91 -11.80
N VAL A 282 -11.13 1.38 -11.53
CA VAL A 282 -10.56 1.37 -10.17
C VAL A 282 -10.15 2.78 -9.74
N LYS A 283 -9.50 3.57 -10.61
CA LYS A 283 -9.14 4.97 -10.31
C LYS A 283 -10.38 5.82 -10.03
N ASP A 284 -11.37 5.77 -10.92
CA ASP A 284 -12.65 6.47 -10.77
C ASP A 284 -13.38 6.06 -9.47
N ALA A 285 -13.42 4.78 -9.14
CA ALA A 285 -13.99 4.31 -7.88
C ALA A 285 -13.22 4.84 -6.66
N ILE A 286 -11.88 4.89 -6.69
CA ILE A 286 -11.07 5.48 -5.62
C ILE A 286 -11.40 6.98 -5.46
N THR A 287 -11.40 7.74 -6.56
CA THR A 287 -11.74 9.17 -6.55
C THR A 287 -13.15 9.43 -6.03
N ARG A 288 -14.17 8.68 -6.48
CA ARG A 288 -15.56 8.93 -6.08
C ARG A 288 -15.92 8.43 -4.67
N ARG A 289 -15.24 7.40 -4.16
CA ARG A 289 -15.55 6.78 -2.86
C ARG A 289 -14.64 7.22 -1.73
N LEU A 290 -13.32 7.17 -1.96
CA LEU A 290 -12.31 7.25 -0.90
C LEU A 290 -11.77 8.68 -0.72
N GLU A 291 -11.59 9.42 -1.81
CA GLU A 291 -11.08 10.80 -1.75
C GLU A 291 -11.89 11.73 -0.83
N PRO A 292 -13.24 11.73 -0.86
CA PRO A 292 -14.04 12.62 -0.02
C PRO A 292 -14.02 12.18 1.45
N LYS A 293 -14.16 10.87 1.72
CA LYS A 293 -14.08 10.28 3.08
C LYS A 293 -12.76 10.58 3.78
N LEU A 294 -11.66 10.70 3.02
CA LEU A 294 -10.32 10.96 3.55
C LEU A 294 -9.87 12.42 3.39
N ALA A 295 -10.66 13.28 2.75
CA ALA A 295 -10.31 14.66 2.40
C ALA A 295 -8.93 14.83 1.74
N LEU A 296 -8.55 13.92 0.83
CA LEU A 296 -7.16 13.80 0.35
C LEU A 296 -6.64 15.06 -0.36
N ASN A 297 -7.47 15.73 -1.16
CA ASN A 297 -7.07 16.96 -1.86
C ASN A 297 -6.74 18.11 -0.90
N ALA A 298 -7.45 18.23 0.23
CA ALA A 298 -7.12 19.19 1.29
C ALA A 298 -5.81 18.81 1.98
N PHE A 299 -5.70 17.57 2.45
CA PHE A 299 -4.49 17.06 3.10
C PHE A 299 -3.23 17.20 2.22
N VAL A 300 -3.34 16.96 0.92
CA VAL A 300 -2.25 17.20 -0.05
C VAL A 300 -1.91 18.68 -0.12
N SER A 301 -2.90 19.56 -0.25
CA SER A 301 -2.68 21.02 -0.30
C SER A 301 -1.97 21.53 0.97
N ASP A 302 -2.39 21.08 2.15
CA ASP A 302 -1.80 21.46 3.43
C ASP A 302 -0.36 20.93 3.58
N ASN A 303 -0.09 19.69 3.18
CA ASN A 303 1.27 19.12 3.22
C ASN A 303 2.22 19.76 2.19
N LEU A 304 1.69 20.31 1.09
CA LEU A 304 2.46 21.10 0.13
C LEU A 304 2.77 22.50 0.68
N ALA A 305 1.81 23.16 1.32
CA ALA A 305 2.00 24.49 1.93
C ALA A 305 2.88 24.45 3.19
N HIS A 306 2.74 23.41 4.02
CA HIS A 306 3.34 23.32 5.36
C HIS A 306 4.03 21.96 5.59
N PRO A 307 5.16 21.68 4.91
CA PRO A 307 5.84 20.38 4.96
C PRO A 307 6.48 20.09 6.33
N SER A 308 5.81 19.24 7.12
CA SER A 308 6.29 18.81 8.45
C SER A 308 7.72 18.21 8.43
N PRO A 309 8.65 18.70 9.26
CA PRO A 309 10.02 18.15 9.34
C PRO A 309 10.11 16.66 9.71
N SER A 310 9.15 16.12 10.48
CA SER A 310 9.18 14.73 10.95
C SER A 310 8.79 13.71 9.87
N LEU A 311 8.12 14.14 8.80
CA LEU A 311 7.45 13.26 7.82
C LEU A 311 8.04 13.34 6.40
N GLN A 312 9.13 14.11 6.18
CA GLN A 312 9.63 14.47 4.85
C GLN A 312 9.97 13.30 3.89
N ARG A 313 10.23 12.09 4.39
CA ARG A 313 10.40 10.90 3.53
C ARG A 313 9.05 10.33 3.11
N ASP A 314 8.20 10.08 4.09
CA ASP A 314 6.93 9.39 3.92
C ASP A 314 5.95 10.29 3.12
N GLN A 315 5.92 11.60 3.40
CA GLN A 315 5.24 12.62 2.58
C GLN A 315 5.65 12.59 1.10
N ARG A 316 6.94 12.42 0.79
CA ARG A 316 7.41 12.35 -0.61
C ARG A 316 6.93 11.08 -1.29
N ALA A 317 6.98 9.93 -0.60
CA ALA A 317 6.42 8.68 -1.11
C ALA A 317 4.91 8.82 -1.36
N PHE A 318 4.17 9.40 -0.41
CA PHE A 318 2.73 9.66 -0.52
C PHE A 318 2.36 10.59 -1.66
N LEU A 319 3.05 11.73 -1.83
CA LEU A 319 2.77 12.66 -2.92
C LEU A 319 3.02 12.01 -4.30
N ILE A 320 4.05 11.16 -4.41
CA ILE A 320 4.29 10.35 -5.62
C ILE A 320 3.12 9.35 -5.82
N SER A 321 2.77 8.58 -4.79
CA SER A 321 1.69 7.59 -4.86
C SER A 321 0.32 8.23 -5.17
N TYR A 322 0.02 9.38 -4.58
CA TYR A 322 -1.17 10.19 -4.86
C TYR A 322 -1.21 10.62 -6.34
N SER A 323 -0.09 11.13 -6.86
CA SER A 323 0.02 11.55 -8.27
C SER A 323 -0.22 10.42 -9.29
N GLN A 324 0.04 9.16 -8.91
CA GLN A 324 -0.21 8.00 -9.78
C GLN A 324 -1.68 7.59 -9.86
N ILE A 325 -2.49 7.97 -8.86
CA ILE A 325 -3.92 7.61 -8.75
C ILE A 325 -4.83 8.75 -9.17
N PHE A 326 -4.69 9.91 -8.53
CA PHE A 326 -5.69 10.99 -8.55
C PHE A 326 -5.42 12.05 -9.61
N LEU A 327 -4.19 12.19 -10.11
CA LEU A 327 -3.92 13.09 -11.23
C LEU A 327 -4.23 12.38 -12.57
N PRO A 328 -4.82 13.09 -13.56
CA PRO A 328 -4.94 12.59 -14.92
C PRO A 328 -3.57 12.24 -15.50
N GLU A 329 -3.51 11.20 -16.31
CA GLU A 329 -2.26 10.69 -16.92
C GLU A 329 -1.68 11.66 -18.00
N ARG A 330 -2.15 12.92 -18.06
CA ARG A 330 -1.86 13.92 -19.11
C ARG A 330 -1.92 15.40 -18.63
N THR A 331 -0.90 15.92 -17.92
CA THR A 331 -0.83 17.36 -17.51
C THR A 331 0.61 17.89 -17.44
N TYR A 332 1.13 18.56 -18.47
CA TYR A 332 2.59 18.83 -18.60
C TYR A 332 2.95 19.99 -19.55
N VAL A 333 4.24 20.39 -19.45
CA VAL A 333 5.20 20.72 -20.53
C VAL A 333 6.57 20.85 -19.85
N LEU A 334 7.55 21.64 -20.35
CA LEU A 334 8.81 22.10 -19.75
C LEU A 334 9.83 22.44 -20.88
N SER A 335 9.63 23.49 -21.72
CA SER A 335 10.79 24.03 -22.49
C SER A 335 11.82 24.64 -21.53
N LEU A 336 13.03 25.02 -21.98
CA LEU A 336 14.06 25.61 -21.10
C LEU A 336 15.07 26.56 -21.81
N GLY A 337 15.35 27.74 -21.22
CA GLY A 337 15.86 28.94 -21.94
C GLY A 337 17.11 29.74 -21.45
N LEU A 338 18.22 29.15 -20.97
CA LEU A 338 19.40 29.95 -20.49
C LEU A 338 20.40 30.19 -21.61
N ASN A 339 21.13 31.31 -21.51
CA ASN A 339 22.42 31.46 -22.18
C ASN A 339 23.32 30.24 -21.91
N ARG A 340 24.20 29.96 -22.88
CA ARG A 340 24.91 28.67 -23.10
C ARG A 340 25.72 28.10 -21.91
N ARG A 341 25.89 28.82 -20.79
CA ARG A 341 26.63 28.36 -19.59
C ARG A 341 25.76 27.97 -18.39
N GLN A 342 24.79 28.78 -17.98
CA GLN A 342 23.99 28.48 -16.78
C GLN A 342 23.07 27.27 -17.07
N ALA A 343 22.47 27.29 -18.26
CA ALA A 343 22.10 26.18 -19.11
C ALA A 343 22.77 24.84 -18.77
N TRP A 344 24.10 24.84 -18.87
CA TRP A 344 24.99 23.69 -18.80
C TRP A 344 25.30 23.25 -17.35
N ARG A 345 24.66 23.90 -16.36
CA ARG A 345 24.77 23.59 -14.92
C ARG A 345 23.42 23.15 -14.35
N THR A 346 22.32 23.85 -14.66
CA THR A 346 20.96 23.47 -14.21
C THR A 346 20.63 22.03 -14.57
N LEU A 347 20.95 21.64 -15.80
CA LEU A 347 20.57 20.32 -16.31
C LEU A 347 21.70 19.31 -16.34
N ARG A 348 22.96 19.74 -16.17
CA ARG A 348 24.05 18.85 -15.71
C ARG A 348 23.92 18.48 -14.22
N ARG A 349 23.01 19.14 -13.49
CA ARG A 349 22.51 18.72 -12.17
C ARG A 349 21.32 17.77 -12.32
N LEU A 350 20.34 18.07 -13.18
CA LEU A 350 19.29 17.09 -13.50
C LEU A 350 19.89 15.80 -14.07
N SER A 351 20.90 15.85 -14.93
CA SER A 351 21.58 14.68 -15.52
C SER A 351 22.27 13.75 -14.51
N LYS A 352 22.37 14.13 -13.23
CA LYS A 352 22.86 13.25 -12.15
C LYS A 352 21.76 12.42 -11.49
N HIS A 353 20.50 12.72 -11.79
CA HIS A 353 19.32 12.06 -11.23
C HIS A 353 18.29 11.66 -12.31
N LEU A 354 18.33 12.31 -13.47
CA LEU A 354 17.38 12.34 -14.58
C LEU A 354 18.17 12.63 -15.87
N PRO A 355 18.71 11.63 -16.59
CA PRO A 355 20.06 11.70 -17.19
C PRO A 355 20.42 12.73 -18.30
N SER A 356 19.54 13.57 -18.84
CA SER A 356 19.75 14.11 -20.20
C SER A 356 19.12 15.48 -20.54
N PHE A 357 19.82 16.60 -20.35
CA PHE A 357 19.46 17.95 -20.86
C PHE A 357 20.59 19.01 -20.63
N THR A 358 20.66 20.15 -21.35
CA THR A 358 21.49 21.39 -21.01
C THR A 358 21.13 22.75 -21.73
N ASN A 359 20.08 23.50 -21.30
CA ASN A 359 19.69 24.96 -21.48
C ASN A 359 18.56 25.35 -20.47
N ALA A 360 18.35 26.55 -19.81
CA ALA A 360 17.37 26.67 -18.66
C ALA A 360 16.53 27.92 -18.06
N VAL A 361 16.17 29.06 -18.72
CA VAL A 361 15.20 30.14 -18.23
C VAL A 361 13.75 29.78 -18.59
N VAL A 362 12.72 30.51 -18.12
CA VAL A 362 11.30 30.10 -18.22
C VAL A 362 10.20 31.18 -18.07
N PHE A 363 9.02 31.05 -18.74
CA PHE A 363 7.79 31.87 -18.56
C PHE A 363 6.45 31.07 -18.56
N VAL A 364 5.35 31.75 -18.20
CA VAL A 364 3.92 31.33 -18.16
C VAL A 364 3.08 32.32 -18.99
N SER A 365 2.09 31.91 -19.79
CA SER A 365 1.48 32.80 -20.80
C SER A 365 -0.05 32.93 -20.81
N ASP A 366 -0.73 32.74 -19.68
CA ASP A 366 -2.19 32.91 -19.67
C ASP A 366 -2.67 34.33 -20.07
N LEU A 367 -1.77 35.33 -20.10
CA LEU A 367 -2.02 36.70 -20.57
C LEU A 367 -1.13 37.10 -21.78
N PRO A 368 -1.62 37.93 -22.73
CA PRO A 368 -0.90 38.31 -23.96
C PRO A 368 0.53 38.88 -23.80
N PRO A 369 0.84 39.76 -22.81
CA PRO A 369 2.17 40.37 -22.71
C PRO A 369 3.34 39.37 -22.53
N GLY A 370 3.06 38.13 -22.15
CA GLY A 370 4.07 37.08 -22.03
C GLY A 370 4.72 36.69 -23.37
N LEU A 371 4.03 36.93 -24.49
CA LEU A 371 4.49 36.52 -25.82
C LEU A 371 5.41 37.56 -26.46
N GLU A 372 5.07 38.85 -26.35
CA GLU A 372 5.97 39.96 -26.72
C GLU A 372 7.26 39.96 -25.87
N THR A 373 7.14 39.62 -24.58
CA THR A 373 8.31 39.47 -23.69
C THR A 373 9.20 38.29 -24.10
N ALA A 374 8.62 37.19 -24.62
CA ALA A 374 9.37 36.04 -25.13
C ALA A 374 10.18 36.39 -26.40
N LEU A 375 9.64 37.25 -27.27
CA LEU A 375 10.31 37.77 -28.46
C LEU A 375 11.61 38.52 -28.08
N GLN A 376 11.50 39.51 -27.19
CA GLN A 376 12.66 40.30 -26.73
C GLN A 376 13.74 39.44 -26.04
N ALA A 377 13.35 38.36 -25.38
CA ALA A 377 14.29 37.40 -24.78
C ALA A 377 15.07 36.59 -25.84
N GLN A 378 14.43 36.21 -26.94
CA GLN A 378 15.07 35.51 -28.07
C GLN A 378 16.03 36.45 -28.82
N GLU A 379 15.60 37.67 -29.14
CA GLU A 379 16.41 38.69 -29.83
C GLU A 379 17.69 39.07 -29.05
N SER A 380 17.62 39.05 -27.71
CA SER A 380 18.77 39.32 -26.83
C SER A 380 19.68 38.11 -26.57
N GLY A 381 19.53 37.02 -27.33
CA GLY A 381 20.40 35.84 -27.25
C GLY A 381 20.22 35.02 -25.95
N GLN A 382 19.16 35.28 -25.21
CA GLN A 382 18.64 34.36 -24.19
C GLN A 382 17.77 33.32 -24.91
N VAL A 383 17.40 32.24 -24.22
CA VAL A 383 16.50 31.22 -24.79
C VAL A 383 15.17 31.28 -24.00
N CYS A 384 14.08 30.66 -24.44
CA CYS A 384 12.74 30.94 -23.88
C CYS A 384 11.86 29.69 -23.66
N VAL A 385 10.74 29.84 -22.93
CA VAL A 385 9.75 28.80 -22.56
C VAL A 385 8.41 29.43 -22.27
N LEU A 386 7.32 28.72 -22.59
CA LEU A 386 5.97 29.08 -22.17
C LEU A 386 5.25 27.86 -21.54
N PHE A 387 4.50 28.06 -20.45
CA PHE A 387 3.20 27.40 -20.27
C PHE A 387 2.18 28.14 -21.15
N ILE A 388 1.25 27.43 -21.80
CA ILE A 388 -0.10 27.95 -22.13
C ILE A 388 -1.13 26.90 -21.64
N ARG A 389 -2.01 26.30 -22.48
CA ARG A 389 -2.75 25.05 -22.15
C ARG A 389 -2.84 24.03 -23.31
N ARG A 390 -2.72 22.72 -23.03
CA ARG A 390 -2.86 21.64 -24.06
C ARG A 390 -4.19 21.67 -24.84
N ASP A 391 -5.27 22.12 -24.21
CA ASP A 391 -6.59 22.22 -24.80
C ASP A 391 -6.85 23.55 -25.54
N ASP A 392 -5.96 24.54 -25.38
CA ASP A 392 -6.03 25.86 -26.01
C ASP A 392 -5.58 25.76 -27.48
N ARG A 393 -6.56 25.62 -28.40
CA ARG A 393 -6.30 25.32 -29.81
C ARG A 393 -5.45 26.39 -30.52
N GLU A 394 -5.59 27.65 -30.12
CA GLU A 394 -5.23 28.82 -30.93
C GLU A 394 -3.97 29.53 -30.43
N LYS A 395 -3.76 29.57 -29.11
CA LYS A 395 -2.71 30.38 -28.47
C LYS A 395 -1.30 29.83 -28.70
N LEU A 396 -1.16 28.54 -29.02
CA LEU A 396 0.06 27.99 -29.63
C LEU A 396 0.27 28.48 -31.06
N ALA A 397 -0.78 28.51 -31.89
CA ALA A 397 -0.63 28.86 -33.30
C ALA A 397 -0.14 30.31 -33.43
N GLU A 398 -0.63 31.19 -32.54
CA GLU A 398 -0.10 32.52 -32.28
C GLU A 398 1.39 32.48 -31.87
N ALA A 399 1.77 31.68 -30.87
CA ALA A 399 3.17 31.55 -30.42
C ALA A 399 4.13 31.03 -31.51
N MET A 400 3.70 30.03 -32.30
CA MET A 400 4.46 29.47 -33.42
C MET A 400 4.49 30.37 -34.66
N ALA A 401 3.57 31.34 -34.78
CA ALA A 401 3.61 32.37 -35.81
C ALA A 401 4.61 33.47 -35.44
N LEU A 402 4.55 33.98 -34.20
CA LEU A 402 5.30 35.16 -33.75
C LEU A 402 6.79 34.88 -33.44
N LEU A 403 7.15 33.69 -32.95
CA LEU A 403 8.53 33.36 -32.56
C LEU A 403 9.17 32.44 -33.62
N PRO A 404 10.02 32.94 -34.55
CA PRO A 404 10.42 32.17 -35.74
C PRO A 404 11.34 30.97 -35.46
N ASP A 405 12.21 31.04 -34.45
CA ASP A 405 13.11 29.93 -34.03
C ASP A 405 12.48 29.03 -32.95
N PHE A 406 11.18 29.18 -32.66
CA PHE A 406 10.53 28.52 -31.53
C PHE A 406 10.33 27.02 -31.76
N VAL A 407 10.96 26.23 -30.88
CA VAL A 407 10.84 24.78 -30.86
C VAL A 407 10.11 24.37 -29.58
N ALA A 408 8.84 24.04 -29.71
CA ALA A 408 7.99 23.67 -28.60
C ALA A 408 8.12 22.16 -28.25
N HIS A 409 7.91 21.81 -26.98
CA HIS A 409 8.03 20.44 -26.47
C HIS A 409 6.89 20.01 -25.52
N GLU A 410 6.04 19.07 -25.97
CA GLU A 410 5.03 18.38 -25.13
C GLU A 410 5.76 17.30 -24.31
N LEU A 411 6.04 17.57 -23.04
CA LEU A 411 6.49 16.51 -22.13
C LEU A 411 5.31 15.63 -21.71
N ILE A 412 5.56 14.37 -21.34
CA ILE A 412 4.56 13.46 -20.77
C ILE A 412 5.17 12.68 -19.59
N ILE A 413 4.74 12.96 -18.36
CA ILE A 413 5.37 12.49 -17.10
C ILE A 413 4.38 12.23 -15.93
N PRO A 414 3.74 11.05 -15.82
CA PRO A 414 3.23 10.53 -14.54
C PRO A 414 4.39 9.85 -13.78
N GLY A 415 5.35 10.65 -13.33
CA GLY A 415 6.60 10.19 -12.72
C GLY A 415 7.71 9.86 -13.74
N LEU A 416 8.74 10.71 -13.79
CA LEU A 416 10.01 10.57 -14.53
C LEU A 416 9.95 10.35 -16.08
N PHE A 417 9.85 11.48 -16.81
CA PHE A 417 10.33 11.75 -18.18
C PHE A 417 9.75 11.00 -19.40
N SER A 418 9.08 11.78 -20.26
CA SER A 418 9.22 11.72 -21.73
C SER A 418 9.05 13.11 -22.34
N THR A 419 9.54 13.32 -23.56
CA THR A 419 9.56 14.60 -24.29
C THR A 419 9.21 14.39 -25.76
N ARG A 420 8.16 15.02 -26.27
CA ARG A 420 7.93 15.21 -27.71
C ARG A 420 8.52 16.55 -28.15
N ARG A 421 8.74 16.71 -29.46
CA ARG A 421 9.25 17.93 -30.09
C ARG A 421 8.35 18.27 -31.26
N TYR A 422 8.05 19.55 -31.43
CA TYR A 422 7.33 20.06 -32.59
C TYR A 422 8.26 21.01 -33.34
N VAL A 423 8.13 21.01 -34.66
CA VAL A 423 8.87 21.86 -35.61
C VAL A 423 7.81 22.41 -36.58
N ARG A 424 8.04 23.58 -37.17
CA ARG A 424 7.20 24.06 -38.28
C ARG A 424 7.29 23.07 -39.44
N ASP A 425 6.20 22.38 -39.71
CA ASP A 425 5.88 21.76 -40.98
C ASP A 425 4.35 21.81 -41.17
N GLU A 426 3.87 21.76 -42.41
CA GLU A 426 2.58 22.38 -42.75
C GLU A 426 1.34 21.54 -42.36
N GLY A 427 0.67 21.95 -41.27
CA GLY A 427 -0.75 21.63 -41.02
C GLY A 427 -1.08 21.09 -39.62
N LEU A 428 -2.17 21.63 -39.05
CA LEU A 428 -2.93 21.04 -37.93
C LEU A 428 -2.16 20.75 -36.62
N SER A 429 -1.65 21.82 -36.00
CA SER A 429 -2.19 22.34 -34.71
C SER A 429 -2.48 21.32 -33.57
N LEU A 430 -1.68 21.35 -32.48
CA LEU A 430 -2.08 21.61 -31.06
C LEU A 430 -1.02 21.18 -30.00
N PRO A 431 -1.09 21.64 -28.72
CA PRO A 431 0.10 22.00 -27.97
C PRO A 431 0.45 21.04 -26.81
N LEU A 432 1.66 20.97 -26.26
CA LEU A 432 2.81 21.91 -26.15
C LEU A 432 2.82 22.88 -24.97
N ASP A 433 1.73 22.97 -24.23
CA ASP A 433 1.51 24.12 -23.38
C ASP A 433 1.11 23.75 -21.92
N GLN A 434 2.04 23.91 -20.94
CA GLN A 434 1.92 23.97 -19.44
C GLN A 434 3.21 23.63 -18.60
N LEU A 435 4.35 24.39 -18.60
CA LEU A 435 5.38 24.48 -17.47
C LEU A 435 6.66 25.30 -17.85
N LYS A 436 7.41 26.06 -17.00
CA LYS A 436 7.46 26.44 -15.55
C LYS A 436 7.68 28.01 -15.44
N PRO A 437 8.15 28.77 -14.40
CA PRO A 437 8.94 28.49 -13.16
C PRO A 437 8.31 29.08 -11.87
N MET A 438 9.07 29.28 -10.78
CA MET A 438 10.07 28.31 -10.27
C MET A 438 9.23 27.34 -9.46
N SER A 439 9.02 26.13 -9.97
CA SER A 439 8.10 25.20 -9.33
C SER A 439 8.61 24.77 -7.96
N PHE A 440 7.67 24.24 -7.17
CA PHE A 440 7.80 23.57 -5.88
C PHE A 440 9.03 22.64 -5.76
N VAL A 441 9.56 22.14 -6.89
CA VAL A 441 10.89 21.51 -7.04
C VAL A 441 12.00 22.23 -6.28
N THR A 442 12.02 23.57 -6.28
CA THR A 442 13.06 24.36 -5.58
C THR A 442 13.01 24.16 -4.06
N GLN A 443 11.82 24.04 -3.48
CA GLN A 443 11.63 23.69 -2.06
C GLN A 443 11.89 22.19 -1.83
N LEU A 444 11.48 21.32 -2.77
CA LEU A 444 11.74 19.88 -2.71
C LEU A 444 13.25 19.54 -2.68
N CYS A 445 14.10 20.35 -3.33
CA CYS A 445 15.54 20.14 -3.41
C CYS A 445 16.34 20.60 -2.18
N MET A 446 15.80 21.46 -1.31
CA MET A 446 16.55 22.02 -0.16
C MET A 446 17.21 20.95 0.74
N PRO A 447 16.54 19.85 1.13
CA PRO A 447 17.17 18.79 1.94
C PRO A 447 18.28 17.99 1.24
N TYR A 448 18.51 18.19 -0.07
CA TYR A 448 19.60 17.62 -0.86
C TYR A 448 20.67 18.66 -1.26
N LEU A 449 20.53 19.91 -0.80
CA LEU A 449 21.51 21.00 -0.95
C LEU A 449 22.22 21.35 0.38
N LEU A 450 21.81 20.71 1.48
CA LEU A 450 22.39 20.81 2.83
C LEU A 450 23.24 19.58 3.20
N ARG A 451 23.72 18.86 2.18
CA ARG A 451 24.74 17.80 2.21
C ARG A 451 25.66 17.99 0.99
#